data_AF-A0A3A8IP17-F1
#
_entry.id   AF-A0A3A8IP17-F1
#
_cell.length_a   1.000
_cell.length_b   1.000
_cell.length_c   1.000
_cell.angle_alpha   90.00
_cell.angle_beta   90.00
_cell.angle_gamma   90.00
#
_symmetry.space_group_name_H-M   'P 1'
#
loop_
_entity.id
_entity.type
_entity.pdbx_description
1 polymer ?
#
loop_
_entity_poly.entity_id
_entity_poly.type
_entity_poly.pdbx_seq_one_letter_code
_entity_poly.pdbx_strand_id
1 'polypeptide(L)'
;MRILEGGAEIISGAMRPHAELEAMLSAGGWKRRFLKQPERVSAFVAGAEAVREALARVHRRAEVEAWTEDMPVLRQARALSTQRERLTRLARQRLDTLTVAPPDVTLEEALTRLEALLRQPVSKALKEGEVLVFEPDYGGSRGKPGPGVGGMNVPSRYLLPVPLGALLLTLLMVSGLPGARELGLALMGLSIGGVLLWPQLRSGRVRITSERLLWTPVFGEAQEVRLDSIADDGVHLDRSQFDLEVTGDRRLRARSVSDALHLMVALELHRRPPLLGAARSGVQLEDVALLPAKVGDVEGVCVLRPHALAFIPDRRGPQALQAVTGRPTSLKGFEADRVLEALRWLPAEEFDACVSRVVKATGGLAWAAGDAHFVPGPPIWVAIRIKRGEQVLLGRAEWHDRAAAERILQGWHPRPALPPPE
;
A
#
# COMPACT_ATOMS: atom_id res chain seq x y z
N MET A 1 -20.10 59.04 0.97
CA MET A 1 -18.64 58.78 1.07
C MET A 1 -18.25 57.72 2.11
N ARG A 2 -18.94 57.55 3.25
CA ARG A 2 -18.58 56.60 4.35
C ARG A 2 -18.58 55.07 4.05
N ILE A 3 -19.16 54.59 2.95
CA ILE A 3 -19.31 53.13 2.70
C ILE A 3 -18.11 52.54 1.94
N LEU A 4 -17.28 53.38 1.30
CA LEU A 4 -16.05 52.95 0.62
C LEU A 4 -14.94 52.57 1.62
N GLU A 5 -14.97 53.17 2.82
CA GLU A 5 -13.98 52.95 3.88
C GLU A 5 -14.01 51.49 4.37
N GLY A 6 -15.19 50.96 4.70
CA GLY A 6 -15.29 49.59 5.22
C GLY A 6 -14.84 48.48 4.25
N GLY A 7 -15.10 48.62 2.95
CA GLY A 7 -14.67 47.61 1.96
C GLY A 7 -13.16 47.63 1.70
N ALA A 8 -12.57 48.82 1.58
CA ALA A 8 -11.14 48.99 1.40
C ALA A 8 -10.35 48.60 2.65
N GLU A 9 -10.89 48.85 3.84
CA GLU A 9 -10.33 48.40 5.13
C GLU A 9 -10.30 46.88 5.24
N ILE A 10 -11.39 46.19 4.87
CA ILE A 10 -11.44 44.72 4.86
C ILE A 10 -10.40 44.15 3.89
N ILE A 11 -10.29 44.69 2.68
CA ILE A 11 -9.30 44.23 1.68
C ILE A 11 -7.87 44.48 2.17
N SER A 12 -7.58 45.68 2.67
CA SER A 12 -6.24 46.04 3.19
C SER A 12 -5.85 45.18 4.39
N GLY A 13 -6.80 44.96 5.33
CA GLY A 13 -6.61 44.11 6.49
C GLY A 13 -6.40 42.63 6.14
N ALA A 14 -6.99 42.16 5.03
CA ALA A 14 -6.88 40.78 4.58
C ALA A 14 -5.55 40.45 3.87
N MET A 15 -4.86 41.42 3.28
CA MET A 15 -3.61 41.22 2.54
C MET A 15 -2.54 40.48 3.35
N ARG A 16 -2.32 40.90 4.60
CA ARG A 16 -1.28 40.31 5.47
C ARG A 16 -1.61 38.87 5.87
N PRO A 17 -2.79 38.53 6.41
CA PRO A 17 -3.17 37.14 6.69
C PRO A 17 -3.04 36.21 5.48
N HIS A 18 -3.42 36.65 4.28
CA HIS A 18 -3.27 35.85 3.05
C HIS A 18 -1.79 35.60 2.72
N ALA A 19 -0.94 36.62 2.83
CA ALA A 19 0.51 36.48 2.60
C ALA A 19 1.18 35.56 3.62
N GLU A 20 0.80 35.65 4.90
CA GLU A 20 1.32 34.77 5.95
C GLU A 20 0.93 33.30 5.72
N LEU A 21 -0.31 33.03 5.29
CA LEU A 21 -0.76 31.67 4.94
C LEU A 21 -0.07 31.14 3.68
N GLU A 22 0.12 31.97 2.65
CA GLU A 22 0.87 31.60 1.44
C GLU A 22 2.33 31.24 1.77
N ALA A 23 2.99 32.05 2.60
CA ALA A 23 4.34 31.77 3.10
C ALA A 23 4.40 30.50 3.97
N MET A 24 3.35 30.22 4.74
CA MET A 24 3.25 29.02 5.56
C MET A 24 3.14 27.75 4.71
N LEU A 25 2.23 27.74 3.73
CA LEU A 25 1.96 26.58 2.87
C LEU A 25 3.06 26.33 1.83
N SER A 26 3.81 27.36 1.43
CA SER A 26 4.91 27.22 0.47
C SER A 26 6.18 26.65 1.08
N ALA A 27 6.34 26.73 2.41
CA ALA A 27 7.54 26.26 3.10
C ALA A 27 7.70 24.72 3.09
N GLY A 28 8.94 24.23 3.12
CA GLY A 28 9.22 22.78 3.16
C GLY A 28 8.69 22.07 4.42
N GLY A 29 8.58 22.78 5.54
CA GLY A 29 8.01 22.28 6.81
C GLY A 29 6.57 22.72 7.06
N TRP A 30 5.79 22.96 6.01
CA TRP A 30 4.45 23.56 6.10
C TRP A 30 3.53 22.81 7.08
N LYS A 31 3.51 21.47 7.09
CA LYS A 31 2.66 20.67 8.01
C LYS A 31 2.87 21.06 9.47
N ARG A 32 4.14 21.13 9.90
CA ARG A 32 4.51 21.50 11.26
C ARG A 32 4.16 22.95 11.58
N ARG A 33 4.30 23.86 10.62
CA ARG A 33 3.94 25.27 10.80
C ARG A 33 2.41 25.44 10.91
N PHE A 34 1.67 24.72 10.07
CA PHE A 34 0.21 24.69 10.06
C PHE A 34 -0.35 24.18 11.40
N LEU A 35 0.19 23.08 11.91
CA LEU A 35 -0.21 22.52 13.21
C LEU A 35 0.15 23.39 14.42
N LYS A 36 1.16 24.25 14.30
CA LYS A 36 1.54 25.19 15.37
C LYS A 36 0.61 26.40 15.47
N GLN A 37 -0.19 26.68 14.44
CA GLN A 37 -1.03 27.88 14.37
C GLN A 37 -2.47 27.58 13.91
N PRO A 38 -3.17 26.62 14.53
CA PRO A 38 -4.53 26.23 14.10
C PRO A 38 -5.55 27.38 14.26
N GLU A 39 -5.38 28.22 15.28
CA GLU A 39 -6.23 29.39 15.53
C GLU A 39 -6.19 30.40 14.37
N ARG A 40 -5.05 30.50 13.67
CA ARG A 40 -4.93 31.42 12.52
C ARG A 40 -5.70 30.90 11.31
N VAL A 41 -5.72 29.59 11.11
CA VAL A 41 -6.47 28.97 10.01
C VAL A 41 -7.97 29.12 10.25
N SER A 42 -8.44 28.81 11.46
CA SER A 42 -9.84 29.00 11.84
C SER A 42 -10.29 30.45 11.78
N ALA A 43 -9.49 31.40 12.27
CA ALA A 43 -9.78 32.84 12.15
C ALA A 43 -9.82 33.31 10.68
N PHE A 44 -8.92 32.80 9.83
CA PHE A 44 -8.92 33.10 8.40
C PHE A 44 -10.19 32.58 7.71
N VAL A 45 -10.58 31.33 7.98
CA VAL A 45 -11.79 30.72 7.42
C VAL A 45 -13.04 31.48 7.90
N ALA A 46 -13.10 31.88 9.16
CA ALA A 46 -14.22 32.67 9.70
C ALA A 46 -14.36 34.04 9.03
N GLY A 47 -13.25 34.70 8.68
CA GLY A 47 -13.24 36.01 8.00
C GLY A 47 -13.36 35.95 6.47
N ALA A 48 -13.33 34.77 5.87
CA ALA A 48 -13.23 34.61 4.42
C ALA A 48 -14.45 35.14 3.65
N GLU A 49 -15.66 35.00 4.21
CA GLU A 49 -16.89 35.48 3.58
C GLU A 49 -16.90 36.99 3.41
N ALA A 50 -16.53 37.72 4.47
CA ALA A 50 -16.48 39.18 4.45
C ALA A 50 -15.48 39.70 3.41
N VAL A 51 -14.34 39.02 3.25
CA VAL A 51 -13.34 39.35 2.22
C VAL A 51 -13.87 39.08 0.81
N ARG A 52 -14.54 37.94 0.60
CA ARG A 52 -15.15 37.58 -0.69
C ARG A 52 -16.22 38.59 -1.11
N GLU A 53 -17.11 38.96 -0.19
CA GLU A 53 -18.11 39.99 -0.44
C GLU A 53 -17.50 41.36 -0.72
N ALA A 54 -16.46 41.76 0.05
CA ALA A 54 -15.78 43.02 -0.16
C ALA A 54 -15.14 43.10 -1.56
N LEU A 55 -14.46 42.03 -2.00
CA LEU A 55 -13.91 41.92 -3.36
C LEU A 55 -15.02 42.00 -4.42
N ALA A 56 -16.10 41.24 -4.27
CA ALA A 56 -17.20 41.25 -5.22
C ALA A 56 -17.87 42.64 -5.33
N ARG A 57 -18.04 43.34 -4.21
CA ARG A 57 -18.56 44.71 -4.18
C ARG A 57 -17.62 45.70 -4.87
N VAL A 58 -16.31 45.62 -4.62
CA VAL A 58 -15.31 46.51 -5.25
C VAL A 58 -15.24 46.26 -6.76
N HIS A 59 -15.22 45.00 -7.21
CA HIS A 59 -15.20 44.68 -8.64
C HIS A 59 -16.48 45.16 -9.36
N ARG A 60 -17.67 44.84 -8.81
CA ARG A 60 -18.94 45.28 -9.39
C ARG A 60 -19.04 46.80 -9.49
N ARG A 61 -18.56 47.51 -8.45
CA ARG A 61 -18.59 48.98 -8.45
C ARG A 61 -17.60 49.56 -9.45
N ALA A 62 -16.39 48.99 -9.55
CA ALA A 62 -15.41 49.40 -10.54
C ALA A 62 -15.94 49.26 -11.98
N GLU A 63 -16.73 48.22 -12.27
CA GLU A 63 -17.41 48.03 -13.55
C GLU A 63 -18.49 49.10 -13.79
N VAL A 64 -19.37 49.33 -12.81
CA VAL A 64 -20.48 50.29 -12.93
C VAL A 64 -20.00 51.74 -13.03
N GLU A 65 -18.97 52.10 -12.26
CA GLU A 65 -18.42 53.45 -12.20
C GLU A 65 -17.23 53.66 -13.15
N ALA A 66 -16.93 52.69 -14.01
CA ALA A 66 -15.82 52.71 -14.98
C ALA A 66 -14.49 53.18 -14.38
N TRP A 67 -14.13 52.62 -13.21
CA TRP A 67 -12.90 52.98 -12.51
C TRP A 67 -11.68 52.68 -13.39
N THR A 68 -10.73 53.62 -13.40
CA THR A 68 -9.44 53.40 -14.06
C THR A 68 -8.63 52.32 -13.32
N GLU A 69 -7.84 51.57 -14.08
CA GLU A 69 -7.10 50.42 -13.54
C GLU A 69 -6.09 50.78 -12.44
N ASP A 70 -5.63 52.04 -12.44
CA ASP A 70 -4.64 52.57 -11.49
C ASP A 70 -5.22 52.93 -10.12
N MET A 71 -6.55 52.92 -9.98
CA MET A 71 -7.22 53.21 -8.72
C MET A 71 -6.69 52.32 -7.59
N PRO A 72 -6.15 52.89 -6.49
CA PRO A 72 -5.48 52.12 -5.44
C PRO A 72 -6.32 50.97 -4.87
N VAL A 73 -7.62 51.20 -4.66
CA VAL A 73 -8.55 50.19 -4.11
C VAL A 73 -8.76 49.04 -5.10
N LEU A 74 -8.86 49.33 -6.40
CA LEU A 74 -9.00 48.30 -7.44
C LEU A 74 -7.71 47.50 -7.60
N ARG A 75 -6.54 48.15 -7.55
CA ARG A 75 -5.23 47.47 -7.55
C ARG A 75 -5.08 46.52 -6.37
N GLN A 76 -5.46 46.96 -5.16
CA GLN A 76 -5.44 46.11 -3.97
C GLN A 76 -6.42 44.94 -4.07
N ALA A 77 -7.64 45.16 -4.57
CA ALA A 77 -8.63 44.11 -4.79
C ALA A 77 -8.13 43.05 -5.79
N ARG A 78 -7.56 43.47 -6.93
CA ARG A 78 -6.95 42.58 -7.94
C ARG A 78 -5.75 41.80 -7.38
N ALA A 79 -4.89 42.46 -6.59
CA ALA A 79 -3.76 41.82 -5.94
C ALA A 79 -4.22 40.74 -4.95
N LEU A 80 -5.23 41.03 -4.13
CA LEU A 80 -5.81 40.08 -3.19
C LEU A 80 -6.51 38.92 -3.91
N SER A 81 -7.23 39.17 -5.02
CA SER A 81 -7.83 38.11 -5.83
C SER A 81 -6.78 37.15 -6.39
N THR A 82 -5.73 37.69 -7.02
CA THR A 82 -4.59 36.91 -7.51
C THR A 82 -3.95 36.08 -6.40
N GLN A 83 -3.79 36.69 -5.21
CA GLN A 83 -3.24 36.00 -4.06
C GLN A 83 -4.14 34.86 -3.56
N ARG A 84 -5.46 35.07 -3.50
CA ARG A 84 -6.44 34.04 -3.15
C ARG A 84 -6.40 32.87 -4.14
N GLU A 85 -6.29 33.14 -5.44
CA GLU A 85 -6.15 32.08 -6.45
C GLU A 85 -4.86 31.27 -6.28
N ARG A 86 -3.73 31.94 -6.05
CA ARG A 86 -2.45 31.25 -5.76
C ARG A 86 -2.55 30.40 -4.50
N LEU A 87 -3.11 30.96 -3.43
CA LEU A 87 -3.28 30.27 -2.16
C LEU A 87 -4.25 29.08 -2.30
N THR A 88 -5.31 29.22 -3.07
CA THR A 88 -6.26 28.13 -3.39
C THR A 88 -5.54 26.99 -4.09
N ARG A 89 -4.77 27.30 -5.13
CA ARG A 89 -3.99 26.30 -5.88
C ARG A 89 -2.98 25.60 -4.99
N LEU A 90 -2.29 26.34 -4.13
CA LEU A 90 -1.32 25.81 -3.19
C LEU A 90 -1.99 24.92 -2.14
N ALA A 91 -3.12 25.34 -1.57
CA ALA A 91 -3.89 24.55 -0.61
C ALA A 91 -4.39 23.24 -1.24
N ARG A 92 -4.91 23.28 -2.48
CA ARG A 92 -5.28 22.10 -3.26
C ARG A 92 -4.09 21.19 -3.50
N GLN A 93 -2.96 21.73 -3.96
CA GLN A 93 -1.73 20.97 -4.16
C GLN A 93 -1.25 20.29 -2.87
N ARG A 94 -1.35 20.96 -1.71
CA ARG A 94 -1.03 20.34 -0.41
C ARG A 94 -2.05 19.28 -0.01
N LEU A 95 -3.33 19.51 -0.26
CA LEU A 95 -4.39 18.55 0.00
C LEU A 95 -4.20 17.28 -0.84
N ASP A 96 -3.84 17.43 -2.12
CA ASP A 96 -3.50 16.33 -3.03
C ASP A 96 -2.32 15.47 -2.56
N THR A 97 -1.43 16.01 -1.73
CA THR A 97 -0.36 15.21 -1.11
C THR A 97 -0.85 14.31 0.02
N LEU A 98 -2.04 14.57 0.57
CA LEU A 98 -2.59 13.86 1.74
C LEU A 98 -3.83 13.02 1.41
N THR A 99 -4.65 13.44 0.45
CA THR A 99 -5.87 12.77 -0.01
C THR A 99 -6.20 13.22 -1.43
N VAL A 100 -7.23 12.66 -2.07
CA VAL A 100 -7.70 13.15 -3.38
C VAL A 100 -8.51 14.42 -3.18
N ALA A 101 -8.02 15.57 -3.66
CA ALA A 101 -8.78 16.81 -3.58
C ALA A 101 -9.90 16.82 -4.63
N PRO A 102 -11.15 17.19 -4.26
CA PRO A 102 -12.18 17.50 -5.24
C PRO A 102 -11.73 18.64 -6.16
N PRO A 103 -12.07 18.60 -7.46
CA PRO A 103 -11.62 19.61 -8.44
C PRO A 103 -12.11 21.03 -8.09
N ASP A 104 -13.28 21.14 -7.45
CA ASP A 104 -13.96 22.41 -7.18
C ASP A 104 -13.86 22.88 -5.72
N VAL A 105 -12.96 22.30 -4.92
CA VAL A 105 -12.84 22.63 -3.50
C VAL A 105 -12.44 24.10 -3.31
N THR A 106 -13.19 24.84 -2.49
CA THR A 106 -12.88 26.26 -2.20
C THR A 106 -11.62 26.36 -1.34
N LEU A 107 -11.02 27.56 -1.25
CA LEU A 107 -9.85 27.77 -0.39
C LEU A 107 -10.15 27.39 1.06
N GLU A 108 -11.27 27.86 1.57
CA GLU A 108 -11.70 27.67 2.95
C GLU A 108 -11.91 26.18 3.26
N GLU A 109 -12.60 25.49 2.35
CA GLU A 109 -12.83 24.06 2.48
C GLU A 109 -11.51 23.26 2.37
N ALA A 110 -10.60 23.64 1.48
CA ALA A 110 -9.27 23.03 1.39
C ALA A 110 -8.50 23.17 2.72
N LEU A 111 -8.50 24.37 3.32
CA LEU A 111 -7.81 24.63 4.58
C LEU A 111 -8.43 23.86 5.75
N THR A 112 -9.76 23.81 5.86
CA THR A 112 -10.45 23.04 6.90
C THR A 112 -10.18 21.54 6.75
N ARG A 113 -10.19 21.00 5.53
CA ARG A 113 -9.84 19.58 5.27
C ARG A 113 -8.39 19.29 5.59
N LEU A 114 -7.45 20.16 5.22
CA LEU A 114 -6.04 20.06 5.60
C LEU A 114 -5.88 20.01 7.12
N GLU A 115 -6.56 20.91 7.84
CA GLU A 115 -6.53 20.94 9.30
C GLU A 115 -7.04 19.63 9.92
N ALA A 116 -8.20 19.14 9.46
CA ALA A 116 -8.78 17.90 9.95
C ALA A 116 -7.85 16.68 9.74
N LEU A 117 -7.23 16.58 8.55
CA LEU A 117 -6.29 15.50 8.23
C LEU A 117 -5.00 15.57 9.07
N LEU A 118 -4.44 16.77 9.25
CA LEU A 118 -3.20 16.94 10.01
C LEU A 118 -3.38 16.75 11.52
N ARG A 119 -4.58 17.03 12.05
CA ARG A 119 -4.90 16.83 13.48
C ARG A 119 -5.07 15.37 13.88
N GLN A 120 -5.23 14.47 12.92
CA GLN A 120 -5.34 13.04 13.16
C GLN A 120 -3.95 12.40 13.00
N PRO A 121 -3.18 12.22 14.09
CA PRO A 121 -1.84 11.65 14.03
C PRO A 121 -1.90 10.19 13.58
N VAL A 122 -0.99 9.82 12.69
CA VAL A 122 -0.82 8.43 12.29
C VAL A 122 -0.11 7.68 13.42
N SER A 123 -0.83 6.79 14.10
CA SER A 123 -0.24 5.91 15.09
C SER A 123 0.54 4.79 14.42
N LYS A 124 1.83 4.66 14.77
CA LYS A 124 2.70 3.55 14.32
C LYS A 124 2.42 2.24 15.07
N ALA A 125 1.86 2.35 16.27
CA ALA A 125 1.51 1.21 17.09
C ALA A 125 0.15 0.65 16.63
N LEU A 126 -0.02 -0.65 16.80
CA LEU A 126 -1.32 -1.28 16.66
C LEU A 126 -2.28 -0.67 17.70
N LYS A 127 -3.49 -0.37 17.27
CA LYS A 127 -4.58 0.01 18.15
C LYS A 127 -5.07 -1.21 18.91
N GLU A 128 -5.78 -0.98 20.01
CA GLU A 128 -6.43 -2.07 20.74
C GLU A 128 -7.42 -2.80 19.82
N GLY A 129 -7.33 -4.14 19.77
CA GLY A 129 -8.13 -4.98 18.87
C GLY A 129 -7.66 -5.02 17.40
N GLU A 130 -6.62 -4.27 17.04
CA GLU A 130 -6.03 -4.30 15.70
C GLU A 130 -5.01 -5.44 15.58
N VAL A 131 -5.19 -6.28 14.55
CA VAL A 131 -4.35 -7.47 14.33
C VAL A 131 -3.45 -7.22 13.13
N LEU A 132 -2.17 -7.58 13.26
CA LEU A 132 -1.23 -7.57 12.13
C LEU A 132 -1.55 -8.74 11.20
N VAL A 133 -1.93 -8.42 9.98
CA VAL A 133 -2.33 -9.41 8.96
C VAL A 133 -1.15 -9.80 8.10
N PHE A 134 -0.35 -8.80 7.72
CA PHE A 134 0.77 -8.98 6.81
C PHE A 134 1.87 -7.97 7.13
N GLU A 135 3.08 -8.46 7.30
CA GLU A 135 4.32 -7.68 7.29
C GLU A 135 5.30 -8.42 6.37
N PRO A 136 5.91 -7.75 5.37
CA PRO A 136 6.92 -8.38 4.54
C PRO A 136 8.07 -8.88 5.42
N ASP A 137 8.53 -10.10 5.20
CA ASP A 137 9.74 -10.59 5.84
C ASP A 137 10.95 -9.80 5.33
N TYR A 138 11.45 -8.89 6.16
CA TYR A 138 12.67 -8.12 5.87
C TYR A 138 13.96 -8.92 6.10
N GLY A 139 13.86 -10.16 6.63
CA GLY A 139 15.00 -11.02 6.86
C GLY A 139 14.64 -12.50 6.83
N GLY A 140 14.94 -13.20 5.74
CA GLY A 140 14.93 -14.67 5.77
C GLY A 140 14.82 -15.37 4.42
N SER A 141 14.00 -14.87 3.49
CA SER A 141 13.72 -15.62 2.26
C SER A 141 14.72 -15.34 1.14
N ARG A 142 15.89 -15.98 1.22
CA ARG A 142 16.95 -16.06 0.20
C ARG A 142 16.55 -16.78 -1.12
N GLY A 143 15.26 -17.04 -1.35
CA GLY A 143 14.82 -18.10 -2.28
C GLY A 143 14.18 -17.68 -3.61
N LYS A 144 13.72 -16.44 -3.78
CA LYS A 144 13.13 -16.01 -5.07
C LYS A 144 13.78 -14.70 -5.53
N PRO A 145 14.57 -14.71 -6.62
CA PRO A 145 15.10 -13.48 -7.16
C PRO A 145 13.91 -12.58 -7.51
N GLY A 146 13.80 -11.44 -6.83
CA GLY A 146 12.90 -10.38 -7.27
C GLY A 146 13.23 -9.97 -8.72
N PRO A 147 12.31 -9.29 -9.41
CA PRO A 147 12.55 -8.78 -10.75
C PRO A 147 13.64 -7.68 -10.71
N GLY A 148 14.90 -8.10 -10.65
CA GLY A 148 16.07 -7.26 -10.51
C GLY A 148 17.34 -8.08 -10.73
N VAL A 149 18.42 -7.42 -11.19
CA VAL A 149 19.69 -8.08 -11.47
C VAL A 149 20.27 -8.62 -10.15
N GLY A 150 20.44 -9.94 -10.05
CA GLY A 150 21.02 -10.59 -8.86
C GLY A 150 20.13 -10.66 -7.62
N GLY A 151 18.80 -10.54 -7.78
CA GLY A 151 17.86 -10.59 -6.64
C GLY A 151 17.79 -9.31 -5.81
N MET A 152 18.49 -8.25 -6.22
CA MET A 152 18.36 -6.92 -5.64
C MET A 152 17.28 -6.14 -6.39
N ASN A 153 16.27 -5.63 -5.68
CA ASN A 153 15.23 -4.75 -6.21
C ASN A 153 15.79 -3.33 -6.47
N VAL A 154 16.82 -3.20 -7.32
CA VAL A 154 17.37 -1.90 -7.71
C VAL A 154 16.71 -1.48 -9.02
N PRO A 155 15.94 -0.38 -9.06
CA PRO A 155 15.34 0.11 -10.29
C PRO A 155 16.39 0.33 -11.38
N SER A 156 16.09 -0.09 -12.61
CA SER A 156 17.04 -0.08 -13.75
C SER A 156 17.66 1.30 -14.02
N ARG A 157 16.93 2.39 -13.73
CA ARG A 157 17.40 3.77 -13.87
C ARG A 157 18.55 4.12 -12.91
N TYR A 158 18.66 3.43 -11.77
CA TYR A 158 19.78 3.59 -10.85
C TYR A 158 21.01 2.75 -11.24
N LEU A 159 20.90 1.84 -12.22
CA LEU A 159 22.07 1.12 -12.74
C LEU A 159 22.88 1.95 -13.75
N LEU A 160 22.27 2.96 -14.38
CA LEU A 160 22.88 3.87 -15.36
C LEU A 160 24.05 4.74 -14.84
N PRO A 161 24.03 5.28 -13.60
CA PRO A 161 25.18 6.03 -13.05
C PRO A 161 26.40 5.16 -12.74
N VAL A 162 26.27 3.83 -12.62
CA VAL A 162 27.41 2.93 -12.37
C VAL A 162 28.40 2.87 -13.56
N PRO A 163 27.99 2.59 -14.81
CA PRO A 163 28.89 2.64 -15.95
C PRO A 163 29.37 4.06 -16.24
N LEU A 164 28.56 5.10 -15.95
CA LEU A 164 28.97 6.49 -16.09
C LEU A 164 30.10 6.85 -15.09
N GLY A 165 29.97 6.43 -13.84
CA GLY A 165 31.01 6.59 -12.82
C GLY A 165 32.28 5.80 -13.14
N ALA A 166 32.15 4.59 -13.71
CA ALA A 166 33.27 3.80 -14.20
C ALA A 166 33.99 4.47 -15.39
N LEU A 167 33.23 5.04 -16.33
CA LEU A 167 33.78 5.80 -17.47
C LEU A 167 34.49 7.09 -17.01
N LEU A 168 33.93 7.78 -16.03
CA LEU A 168 34.54 9.00 -15.49
C LEU A 168 35.84 8.67 -14.73
N LEU A 169 35.87 7.56 -13.98
CA LEU A 169 37.09 7.06 -13.35
C LEU A 169 38.16 6.74 -14.40
N THR A 170 37.81 6.02 -15.48
CA THR A 170 38.78 5.70 -16.53
C THR A 170 39.31 6.94 -17.23
N LEU A 171 38.46 7.93 -17.54
CA LEU A 171 38.89 9.21 -18.10
C LEU A 171 39.83 9.98 -17.15
N LEU A 172 39.52 10.02 -15.85
CA LEU A 172 40.37 10.68 -14.85
C LEU A 172 41.72 9.96 -14.69
N MET A 173 41.75 8.63 -14.76
CA MET A 173 42.99 7.84 -14.72
C MET A 173 43.90 8.11 -15.93
N VAL A 174 43.33 8.41 -17.10
CA VAL A 174 44.07 8.71 -18.33
C VAL A 174 44.56 10.18 -18.37
N SER A 175 43.91 11.08 -17.63
CA SER A 175 44.18 12.52 -17.71
C SER A 175 45.51 13.00 -17.11
N GLY A 176 46.20 12.17 -16.31
CA GLY A 176 47.50 12.51 -15.70
C GLY A 176 47.46 13.63 -14.64
N LEU A 177 46.27 14.14 -14.28
CA LEU A 177 46.08 15.20 -13.29
C LEU A 177 46.45 14.71 -11.87
N PRO A 178 47.25 15.46 -11.10
CA PRO A 178 47.53 15.13 -9.70
C PRO A 178 46.22 15.14 -8.89
N GLY A 179 45.95 14.08 -8.13
CA GLY A 179 44.72 13.91 -7.35
C GLY A 179 43.50 13.38 -8.12
N ALA A 180 43.58 13.22 -9.45
CA ALA A 180 42.46 12.73 -10.27
C ALA A 180 42.04 11.29 -9.94
N ARG A 181 42.98 10.45 -9.49
CA ARG A 181 42.69 9.08 -9.03
C ARG A 181 41.83 9.07 -7.76
N GLU A 182 42.13 9.94 -6.79
CA GLU A 182 41.36 10.04 -5.55
C GLU A 182 39.97 10.60 -5.81
N LEU A 183 39.88 11.64 -6.66
CA LEU A 183 38.62 12.21 -7.09
C LEU A 183 37.74 11.19 -7.86
N GLY A 184 38.35 10.42 -8.77
CA GLY A 184 37.67 9.38 -9.52
C GLY A 184 37.16 8.24 -8.62
N LEU A 185 37.97 7.81 -7.63
CA LEU A 185 37.55 6.80 -6.65
C LEU A 185 36.44 7.33 -5.74
N ALA A 186 36.50 8.58 -5.33
CA ALA A 186 35.44 9.22 -4.54
C ALA A 186 34.13 9.34 -5.32
N LEU A 187 34.18 9.72 -6.60
CA LEU A 187 33.02 9.80 -7.48
C LEU A 187 32.44 8.41 -7.79
N MET A 188 33.29 7.40 -8.00
CA MET A 188 32.85 6.02 -8.15
C MET A 188 32.19 5.51 -6.86
N GLY A 189 32.79 5.79 -5.69
CA GLY A 189 32.23 5.47 -4.38
C GLY A 189 30.90 6.16 -4.11
N LEU A 190 30.74 7.43 -4.48
CA LEU A 190 29.49 8.18 -4.42
C LEU A 190 28.44 7.65 -5.41
N SER A 191 28.85 7.24 -6.59
CA SER A 191 27.94 6.68 -7.60
C SER A 191 27.43 5.30 -7.18
N ILE A 192 28.33 4.40 -6.80
CA ILE A 192 27.98 3.05 -6.33
C ILE A 192 27.24 3.14 -4.99
N GLY A 193 27.79 3.89 -4.03
CA GLY A 193 27.20 4.10 -2.71
C GLY A 193 25.85 4.80 -2.80
N GLY A 194 25.71 5.84 -3.62
CA GLY A 194 24.44 6.51 -3.87
C GLY A 194 23.40 5.57 -4.47
N VAL A 195 23.76 4.75 -5.46
CA VAL A 195 22.85 3.78 -6.09
C VAL A 195 22.40 2.68 -5.14
N LEU A 196 23.32 2.18 -4.30
CA LEU A 196 23.02 1.09 -3.37
C LEU A 196 22.28 1.58 -2.12
N LEU A 197 22.63 2.76 -1.60
CA LEU A 197 22.04 3.32 -0.39
C LEU A 197 20.71 4.04 -0.67
N TRP A 198 20.53 4.65 -1.85
CA TRP A 198 19.33 5.45 -2.12
C TRP A 198 18.01 4.67 -2.03
N PRO A 199 17.88 3.44 -2.58
CA PRO A 199 16.70 2.60 -2.36
C PRO A 199 16.49 2.29 -0.87
N GLN A 200 17.57 2.07 -0.11
CA GLN A 200 17.48 1.81 1.33
C GLN A 200 17.01 3.05 2.10
N LEU A 201 17.50 4.24 1.77
CA LEU A 201 17.06 5.50 2.39
C LEU A 201 15.60 5.83 2.05
N ARG A 202 15.12 5.44 0.86
CA ARG A 202 13.72 5.60 0.45
C ARG A 202 12.78 4.50 0.93
N SER A 203 13.33 3.39 1.41
CA SER A 203 12.56 2.24 1.87
C SER A 203 11.88 2.51 3.21
N GLY A 204 11.19 1.50 3.70
CA GLY A 204 10.38 1.57 4.90
C GLY A 204 9.66 0.26 5.14
N ARG A 205 8.84 0.24 6.19
CA ARG A 205 8.03 -0.91 6.57
C ARG A 205 6.59 -0.72 6.13
N VAL A 206 6.10 -1.61 5.28
CA VAL A 206 4.68 -1.73 4.99
C VAL A 206 4.07 -2.76 5.95
N ARG A 207 2.90 -2.46 6.52
CA ARG A 207 2.12 -3.40 7.32
C ARG A 207 0.67 -3.31 6.90
N ILE A 208 0.02 -4.45 6.70
CA ILE A 208 -1.44 -4.53 6.60
C ILE A 208 -1.94 -5.01 7.95
N THR A 209 -2.89 -4.29 8.51
CA THR A 209 -3.62 -4.72 9.71
C THR A 209 -5.05 -5.09 9.36
N SER A 210 -5.82 -5.53 10.34
CA SER A 210 -7.25 -5.80 10.18
C SER A 210 -8.09 -4.57 9.81
N GLU A 211 -7.54 -3.35 9.89
CA GLU A 211 -8.26 -2.09 9.63
C GLU A 211 -7.60 -1.17 8.61
N ARG A 212 -6.26 -1.15 8.55
CA ARG A 212 -5.52 -0.14 7.77
C ARG A 212 -4.24 -0.70 7.15
N LEU A 213 -3.85 -0.05 6.06
CA LEU A 213 -2.51 -0.14 5.51
C LEU A 213 -1.64 0.93 6.16
N LEU A 214 -0.50 0.52 6.71
CA LEU A 214 0.49 1.38 7.34
C LEU A 214 1.79 1.37 6.54
N TRP A 215 2.34 2.56 6.30
CA TRP A 215 3.67 2.74 5.75
C TRP A 215 4.52 3.58 6.70
N THR A 216 5.63 3.01 7.17
CA THR A 216 6.62 3.70 8.00
C THR A 216 7.92 3.85 7.23
N PRO A 217 8.18 5.00 6.59
CA PRO A 217 9.44 5.21 5.89
C PRO A 217 10.61 5.26 6.87
N VAL A 218 11.81 4.91 6.42
CA VAL A 218 13.04 5.09 7.21
C VAL A 218 13.25 6.58 7.53
N PHE A 219 12.97 7.45 6.55
CA PHE A 219 12.96 8.90 6.72
C PHE A 219 11.60 9.49 6.38
N GLY A 220 11.01 10.21 7.33
CA GLY A 220 9.75 10.93 7.15
C GLY A 220 8.66 10.51 8.13
N GLU A 221 7.44 10.94 7.84
CA GLU A 221 6.25 10.66 8.64
C GLU A 221 5.60 9.34 8.21
N ALA A 222 5.05 8.61 9.18
CA ALA A 222 4.24 7.44 8.90
C ALA A 222 2.94 7.86 8.18
N GLN A 223 2.48 7.00 7.27
CA GLN A 223 1.25 7.19 6.51
C GLN A 223 0.33 6.01 6.79
N GLU A 224 -0.98 6.28 6.79
CA GLU A 224 -2.01 5.25 6.94
C GLU A 224 -3.15 5.49 5.96
N VAL A 225 -3.79 4.41 5.53
CA VAL A 225 -5.04 4.42 4.77
C VAL A 225 -5.93 3.31 5.31
N ARG A 226 -7.21 3.59 5.56
CA ARG A 226 -8.14 2.56 6.01
C ARG A 226 -8.47 1.59 4.88
N LEU A 227 -8.47 0.29 5.14
CA LEU A 227 -8.70 -0.73 4.10
C LEU A 227 -10.09 -0.61 3.46
N ASP A 228 -11.11 -0.31 4.26
CA ASP A 228 -12.50 -0.15 3.81
C ASP A 228 -12.74 1.11 2.95
N SER A 229 -11.81 2.07 2.99
CA SER A 229 -11.89 3.31 2.20
C SER A 229 -11.25 3.18 0.82
N ILE A 230 -10.51 2.10 0.55
CA ILE A 230 -9.75 1.92 -0.69
C ILE A 230 -10.71 1.51 -1.81
N ALA A 231 -10.92 2.41 -2.78
CA ALA A 231 -11.72 2.15 -3.97
C ALA A 231 -11.12 1.02 -4.83
N ASP A 232 -11.91 0.44 -5.73
CA ASP A 232 -11.49 -0.71 -6.54
C ASP A 232 -10.24 -0.47 -7.39
N ASP A 233 -10.12 0.74 -7.93
CA ASP A 233 -8.97 1.27 -8.66
C ASP A 233 -8.02 2.07 -7.77
N GLY A 234 -8.23 2.10 -6.45
CA GLY A 234 -7.45 2.90 -5.50
C GLY A 234 -6.01 2.42 -5.29
N VAL A 235 -5.59 1.28 -5.86
CA VAL A 235 -4.27 0.69 -5.63
C VAL A 235 -3.47 0.63 -6.93
N HIS A 236 -2.32 1.32 -6.96
CA HIS A 236 -1.44 1.42 -8.11
C HIS A 236 -0.01 1.02 -7.76
N LEU A 237 0.58 0.12 -8.55
CA LEU A 237 1.97 -0.31 -8.39
C LEU A 237 2.80 0.14 -9.59
N ASP A 238 3.74 1.05 -9.39
CA ASP A 238 4.78 1.35 -10.37
C ASP A 238 5.86 0.26 -10.31
N ARG A 239 5.75 -0.72 -11.22
CA ARG A 239 6.71 -1.84 -11.32
C ARG A 239 8.14 -1.40 -11.66
N SER A 240 8.32 -0.21 -12.24
CA SER A 240 9.66 0.28 -12.58
C SER A 240 10.42 0.79 -11.37
N GLN A 241 9.71 1.31 -10.36
CA GLN A 241 10.30 1.87 -9.13
C GLN A 241 9.98 1.06 -7.87
N PHE A 242 9.08 0.07 -7.99
CA PHE A 242 8.46 -0.64 -6.85
C PHE A 242 7.79 0.33 -5.87
N ASP A 243 7.23 1.42 -6.39
CA ASP A 243 6.46 2.38 -5.62
C ASP A 243 4.98 1.93 -5.62
N LEU A 244 4.42 1.77 -4.43
CA LEU A 244 3.00 1.50 -4.21
C LEU A 244 2.29 2.81 -3.84
N GLU A 245 1.29 3.16 -4.61
CA GLU A 245 0.36 4.25 -4.31
C GLU A 245 -1.01 3.68 -3.97
N VAL A 246 -1.54 4.06 -2.81
CA VAL A 246 -2.86 3.65 -2.33
C VAL A 246 -3.68 4.89 -2.04
N THR A 247 -4.89 4.90 -2.58
CA THR A 247 -5.86 5.99 -2.49
C THR A 247 -7.13 5.48 -1.83
N GLY A 248 -7.45 6.05 -0.68
CA GLY A 248 -8.69 5.86 0.05
C GLY A 248 -9.11 7.15 0.74
N ASP A 249 -9.39 7.09 2.04
CA ASP A 249 -9.60 8.28 2.88
C ASP A 249 -8.38 9.20 2.89
N ARG A 250 -7.19 8.59 2.79
CA ARG A 250 -5.90 9.24 2.62
C ARG A 250 -5.18 8.70 1.38
N ARG A 251 -4.17 9.44 0.95
CA ARG A 251 -3.19 8.97 -0.04
C ARG A 251 -1.95 8.49 0.69
N LEU A 252 -1.55 7.25 0.41
CA LEU A 252 -0.33 6.65 0.91
C LEU A 252 0.59 6.31 -0.25
N ARG A 253 1.85 6.74 -0.14
CA ARG A 253 2.90 6.38 -1.09
C ARG A 253 4.03 5.65 -0.38
N ALA A 254 4.04 4.34 -0.53
CA ALA A 254 5.13 3.48 -0.08
C ALA A 254 6.16 3.32 -1.20
N ARG A 255 7.42 3.54 -0.89
CA ARG A 255 8.50 3.59 -1.89
C ARG A 255 9.40 2.38 -1.75
N SER A 256 9.83 1.82 -2.89
CA SER A 256 10.75 0.66 -2.93
C SER A 256 10.26 -0.50 -2.05
N VAL A 257 8.99 -0.89 -2.24
CA VAL A 257 8.33 -1.91 -1.45
C VAL A 257 8.85 -3.31 -1.82
N SER A 258 9.37 -4.01 -0.82
CA SER A 258 9.74 -5.42 -0.94
C SER A 258 8.49 -6.30 -1.04
N ASP A 259 8.59 -7.39 -1.81
CA ASP A 259 7.48 -8.34 -2.05
C ASP A 259 6.16 -7.65 -2.46
N ALA A 260 6.27 -6.65 -3.34
CA ALA A 260 5.15 -5.83 -3.77
C ALA A 260 3.97 -6.67 -4.31
N LEU A 261 4.25 -7.82 -4.95
CA LEU A 261 3.19 -8.66 -5.48
C LEU A 261 2.38 -9.34 -4.36
N HIS A 262 3.04 -9.91 -3.35
CA HIS A 262 2.35 -10.51 -2.21
C HIS A 262 1.57 -9.46 -1.44
N LEU A 263 2.15 -8.27 -1.23
CA LEU A 263 1.46 -7.15 -0.63
C LEU A 263 0.20 -6.77 -1.42
N MET A 264 0.27 -6.72 -2.75
CA MET A 264 -0.89 -6.42 -3.60
C MET A 264 -1.99 -7.47 -3.48
N VAL A 265 -1.62 -8.77 -3.42
CA VAL A 265 -2.60 -9.86 -3.21
C VAL A 265 -3.25 -9.76 -1.84
N ALA A 266 -2.44 -9.55 -0.79
CA ALA A 266 -2.95 -9.37 0.57
C ALA A 266 -3.86 -8.14 0.69
N LEU A 267 -3.50 -7.00 0.08
CA LEU A 267 -4.35 -5.82 0.01
C LEU A 267 -5.68 -6.11 -0.69
N GLU A 268 -5.64 -6.79 -1.85
CA GLU A 268 -6.84 -7.10 -2.62
C GLU A 268 -7.82 -7.99 -1.86
N LEU A 269 -7.29 -8.94 -1.09
CA LEU A 269 -8.06 -9.84 -0.27
C LEU A 269 -8.62 -9.14 0.97
N HIS A 270 -7.79 -8.42 1.74
CA HIS A 270 -8.20 -7.84 3.02
C HIS A 270 -8.98 -6.54 2.91
N ARG A 271 -9.04 -5.90 1.73
CA ARG A 271 -9.92 -4.75 1.49
C ARG A 271 -11.34 -5.13 1.06
N ARG A 272 -11.63 -6.43 0.87
CA ARG A 272 -12.91 -6.91 0.32
C ARG A 272 -13.50 -8.07 1.13
N PRO A 273 -14.83 -8.24 1.11
CA PRO A 273 -15.45 -9.48 1.58
C PRO A 273 -14.90 -10.70 0.80
N PRO A 274 -14.74 -11.86 1.45
CA PRO A 274 -15.10 -12.15 2.84
C PRO A 274 -14.02 -11.75 3.88
N LEU A 275 -12.81 -11.37 3.45
CA LEU A 275 -11.67 -11.17 4.34
C LEU A 275 -11.61 -9.78 5.01
N LEU A 276 -12.42 -8.83 4.55
CA LEU A 276 -12.55 -7.51 5.18
C LEU A 276 -13.05 -7.66 6.62
N GLY A 277 -12.19 -7.35 7.58
CA GLY A 277 -12.50 -7.44 9.00
C GLY A 277 -12.40 -8.85 9.60
N ALA A 278 -12.22 -9.91 8.79
CA ALA A 278 -12.11 -11.29 9.28
C ALA A 278 -10.96 -11.46 10.28
N ALA A 279 -9.83 -10.79 10.01
CA ALA A 279 -8.66 -10.83 10.87
C ALA A 279 -8.82 -10.13 12.23
N ARG A 280 -9.93 -9.40 12.49
CA ARG A 280 -10.17 -8.73 13.78
C ARG A 280 -10.29 -9.70 14.95
N SER A 281 -10.67 -10.95 14.69
CA SER A 281 -10.71 -11.99 15.72
C SER A 281 -9.32 -12.34 16.27
N GLY A 282 -8.26 -12.08 15.48
CA GLY A 282 -6.89 -12.50 15.81
C GLY A 282 -6.66 -14.01 15.68
N VAL A 283 -7.68 -14.78 15.27
CA VAL A 283 -7.62 -16.24 15.20
C VAL A 283 -7.49 -16.67 13.75
N GLN A 284 -6.41 -17.39 13.44
CA GLN A 284 -6.27 -18.11 12.19
C GLN A 284 -6.70 -19.57 12.36
N LEU A 285 -7.18 -20.18 11.29
CA LEU A 285 -7.42 -21.63 11.25
C LEU A 285 -6.10 -22.39 11.37
N GLU A 286 -5.93 -23.08 12.49
CA GLU A 286 -4.75 -23.90 12.78
C GLU A 286 -4.81 -25.29 12.14
N ASP A 287 -6.02 -25.81 11.89
CA ASP A 287 -6.24 -27.12 11.26
C ASP A 287 -6.32 -26.99 9.73
N VAL A 288 -5.34 -26.30 9.16
CA VAL A 288 -5.11 -26.17 7.72
C VAL A 288 -3.61 -26.31 7.50
N ALA A 289 -3.23 -27.17 6.54
CA ALA A 289 -1.85 -27.23 6.07
C ALA A 289 -1.82 -26.95 4.56
N LEU A 290 -0.97 -26.01 4.15
CA LEU A 290 -0.72 -25.70 2.74
C LEU A 290 0.61 -26.33 2.33
N LEU A 291 0.58 -27.19 1.33
CA LEU A 291 1.71 -28.06 1.01
C LEU A 291 1.99 -28.00 -0.49
N PRO A 292 3.23 -27.76 -0.94
CA PRO A 292 3.57 -28.02 -2.33
C PRO A 292 3.35 -29.51 -2.64
N ALA A 293 2.63 -29.77 -3.73
CA ALA A 293 2.19 -31.10 -4.10
C ALA A 293 2.17 -31.30 -5.61
N LYS A 294 2.08 -32.57 -6.02
CA LYS A 294 1.85 -32.96 -7.41
C LYS A 294 0.84 -34.09 -7.50
N VAL A 295 0.07 -34.08 -8.58
CA VAL A 295 -0.86 -35.15 -8.96
C VAL A 295 -0.51 -35.58 -10.38
N GLY A 296 0.00 -36.80 -10.53
CA GLY A 296 0.65 -37.21 -11.78
C GLY A 296 1.84 -36.30 -12.10
N ASP A 297 1.81 -35.67 -13.27
CA ASP A 297 2.83 -34.74 -13.76
C ASP A 297 2.52 -33.26 -13.49
N VAL A 298 1.41 -32.97 -12.82
CA VAL A 298 0.96 -31.59 -12.56
C VAL A 298 1.40 -31.14 -11.17
N GLU A 299 2.20 -30.08 -11.10
CA GLU A 299 2.57 -29.40 -9.85
C GLU A 299 1.49 -28.42 -9.39
N GLY A 300 1.42 -28.18 -8.08
CA GLY A 300 0.39 -27.36 -7.46
C GLY A 300 0.55 -27.22 -5.96
N VAL A 301 -0.48 -26.66 -5.33
CA VAL A 301 -0.62 -26.57 -3.88
C VAL A 301 -1.76 -27.47 -3.40
N CYS A 302 -1.48 -28.22 -2.35
CA CYS A 302 -2.45 -29.02 -1.63
C CYS A 302 -2.90 -28.27 -0.38
N VAL A 303 -4.21 -28.11 -0.22
CA VAL A 303 -4.86 -27.69 1.02
C VAL A 303 -5.32 -28.95 1.74
N LEU A 304 -4.73 -29.22 2.89
CA LEU A 304 -5.08 -30.35 3.72
C LEU A 304 -5.90 -29.89 4.93
N ARG A 305 -7.05 -30.53 5.15
CA ARG A 305 -8.01 -30.26 6.23
C ARG A 305 -8.37 -31.57 6.95
N PRO A 306 -8.90 -31.52 8.19
CA PRO A 306 -9.36 -32.72 8.91
C PRO A 306 -10.36 -33.59 8.13
N HIS A 307 -11.20 -32.99 7.30
CA HIS A 307 -12.30 -33.70 6.62
C HIS A 307 -12.16 -33.77 5.10
N ALA A 308 -11.16 -33.09 4.52
CA ALA A 308 -11.01 -33.00 3.08
C ALA A 308 -9.58 -32.63 2.66
N LEU A 309 -9.29 -32.88 1.40
CA LEU A 309 -8.11 -32.41 0.71
C LEU A 309 -8.52 -31.73 -0.59
N ALA A 310 -7.88 -30.61 -0.90
CA ALA A 310 -8.02 -29.94 -2.18
C ALA A 310 -6.64 -29.77 -2.84
N PHE A 311 -6.55 -29.98 -4.15
CA PHE A 311 -5.36 -29.74 -4.94
C PHE A 311 -5.64 -28.67 -5.99
N ILE A 312 -4.79 -27.66 -6.06
CA ILE A 312 -4.92 -26.51 -6.94
C ILE A 312 -3.65 -26.43 -7.79
N PRO A 313 -3.75 -26.57 -9.13
CA PRO A 313 -2.59 -26.54 -10.01
C PRO A 313 -1.83 -25.20 -9.95
N ASP A 314 -0.53 -25.24 -10.19
CA ASP A 314 0.32 -24.06 -10.27
C ASP A 314 -0.09 -23.10 -11.40
N ARG A 315 0.36 -21.85 -11.29
CA ARG A 315 0.09 -20.72 -12.20
C ARG A 315 -1.38 -20.33 -12.27
N ARG A 316 -2.16 -20.69 -11.25
CA ARG A 316 -3.59 -20.39 -11.13
C ARG A 316 -3.93 -19.32 -10.10
N GLY A 317 -2.93 -18.59 -9.59
CA GLY A 317 -3.13 -17.52 -8.60
C GLY A 317 -4.20 -16.48 -8.99
N PRO A 318 -4.17 -15.89 -10.20
CA PRO A 318 -5.19 -14.93 -10.64
C PRO A 318 -6.62 -15.51 -10.63
N GLN A 319 -6.78 -16.76 -11.08
CA GLN A 319 -8.07 -17.46 -11.06
C GLN A 319 -8.53 -17.75 -9.63
N ALA A 320 -7.61 -18.12 -8.73
CA ALA A 320 -7.91 -18.32 -7.32
C ALA A 320 -8.37 -17.01 -6.65
N LEU A 321 -7.65 -15.91 -6.88
CA LEU A 321 -8.01 -14.59 -6.36
C LEU A 321 -9.38 -14.13 -6.89
N GLN A 322 -9.64 -14.32 -8.18
CA GLN A 322 -10.94 -14.03 -8.79
C GLN A 322 -12.06 -14.89 -8.19
N ALA A 323 -11.81 -16.18 -7.91
CA ALA A 323 -12.80 -17.07 -7.33
C ALA A 323 -13.21 -16.66 -5.91
N VAL A 324 -12.25 -16.16 -5.11
CA VAL A 324 -12.50 -15.68 -3.75
C VAL A 324 -13.24 -14.34 -3.77
N THR A 325 -12.71 -13.36 -4.51
CA THR A 325 -13.20 -11.97 -4.54
C THR A 325 -14.40 -11.76 -5.45
N GLY A 326 -14.70 -12.70 -6.34
CA GLY A 326 -15.77 -12.61 -7.35
C GLY A 326 -15.49 -11.62 -8.48
N ARG A 327 -14.26 -11.10 -8.60
CA ARG A 327 -13.91 -10.01 -9.53
C ARG A 327 -12.68 -10.33 -10.36
N PRO A 328 -12.61 -9.85 -11.62
CA PRO A 328 -11.40 -10.00 -12.43
C PRO A 328 -10.24 -9.23 -11.78
N THR A 329 -9.04 -9.80 -11.87
CA THR A 329 -7.81 -9.19 -11.35
C THR A 329 -6.82 -8.91 -12.49
N SER A 330 -6.16 -7.75 -12.43
CA SER A 330 -5.05 -7.41 -13.31
C SER A 330 -3.70 -7.93 -12.78
N LEU A 331 -3.68 -8.44 -11.54
CA LEU A 331 -2.49 -9.01 -10.92
C LEU A 331 -2.12 -10.33 -11.59
N LYS A 332 -0.82 -10.53 -11.83
CA LYS A 332 -0.26 -11.71 -12.51
C LYS A 332 1.05 -12.11 -11.82
N GLY A 333 1.44 -13.38 -12.01
CA GLY A 333 2.75 -13.89 -11.57
C GLY A 333 2.82 -14.27 -10.09
N PHE A 334 1.68 -14.56 -9.46
CA PHE A 334 1.61 -15.11 -8.10
C PHE A 334 0.90 -16.47 -8.12
N GLU A 335 1.17 -17.28 -7.10
CA GLU A 335 0.63 -18.63 -6.94
C GLU A 335 -0.59 -18.65 -6.01
N ALA A 336 -1.36 -19.74 -6.07
CA ALA A 336 -2.59 -19.88 -5.29
C ALA A 336 -2.34 -19.99 -3.77
N ASP A 337 -1.16 -20.45 -3.36
CA ASP A 337 -0.72 -20.53 -1.96
C ASP A 337 -0.95 -19.21 -1.19
N ARG A 338 -0.62 -18.06 -1.80
CA ARG A 338 -0.79 -16.74 -1.18
C ARG A 338 -2.24 -16.39 -0.91
N VAL A 339 -3.13 -16.80 -1.81
CA VAL A 339 -4.57 -16.58 -1.64
C VAL A 339 -5.10 -17.47 -0.52
N LEU A 340 -4.72 -18.75 -0.54
CA LEU A 340 -5.17 -19.76 0.41
C LEU A 340 -4.67 -19.47 1.83
N GLU A 341 -3.44 -18.96 1.97
CA GLU A 341 -2.89 -18.57 3.27
C GLU A 341 -3.70 -17.42 3.88
N ALA A 342 -4.05 -16.41 3.09
CA ALA A 342 -4.90 -15.32 3.55
C ALA A 342 -6.31 -15.79 3.94
N LEU A 343 -6.84 -16.84 3.30
CA LEU A 343 -8.15 -17.40 3.69
C LEU A 343 -8.17 -17.96 5.11
N ARG A 344 -7.01 -18.29 5.72
CA ARG A 344 -6.96 -18.83 7.09
C ARG A 344 -7.53 -17.90 8.15
N TRP A 345 -7.69 -16.61 7.83
CA TRP A 345 -8.38 -15.65 8.70
C TRP A 345 -9.91 -15.81 8.72
N LEU A 346 -10.48 -16.64 7.85
CA LEU A 346 -11.91 -16.92 7.81
C LEU A 346 -12.30 -18.04 8.80
N PRO A 347 -13.57 -18.08 9.24
CA PRO A 347 -14.13 -19.26 9.88
C PRO A 347 -14.02 -20.51 9.00
N ALA A 348 -14.01 -21.70 9.62
CA ALA A 348 -13.83 -22.98 8.94
C ALA A 348 -14.79 -23.20 7.76
N GLU A 349 -16.09 -22.93 7.97
CA GLU A 349 -17.12 -23.12 6.94
C GLU A 349 -16.91 -22.18 5.73
N GLU A 350 -16.59 -20.91 5.98
CA GLU A 350 -16.32 -19.93 4.94
C GLU A 350 -15.01 -20.22 4.20
N PHE A 351 -13.98 -20.68 4.92
CA PHE A 351 -12.74 -21.16 4.34
C PHE A 351 -13.00 -22.31 3.37
N ASP A 352 -13.70 -23.36 3.82
CA ASP A 352 -13.97 -24.55 3.00
C ASP A 352 -14.84 -24.19 1.78
N ALA A 353 -15.81 -23.28 1.93
CA ALA A 353 -16.59 -22.74 0.81
C ALA A 353 -15.74 -21.95 -0.20
N CYS A 354 -14.79 -21.13 0.27
CA CYS A 354 -13.86 -20.40 -0.60
C CYS A 354 -12.90 -21.35 -1.33
N VAL A 355 -12.33 -22.34 -0.64
CA VAL A 355 -11.47 -23.36 -1.26
C VAL A 355 -12.24 -24.14 -2.33
N SER A 356 -13.48 -24.53 -2.06
CA SER A 356 -14.34 -25.19 -3.06
C SER A 356 -14.54 -24.35 -4.33
N ARG A 357 -14.80 -23.04 -4.18
CA ARG A 357 -14.87 -22.10 -5.31
C ARG A 357 -13.55 -22.01 -6.08
N VAL A 358 -12.42 -21.94 -5.37
CA VAL A 358 -11.08 -21.89 -5.98
C VAL A 358 -10.80 -23.17 -6.77
N VAL A 359 -11.06 -24.34 -6.20
CA VAL A 359 -10.89 -25.64 -6.87
C VAL A 359 -11.69 -25.68 -8.17
N LYS A 360 -12.98 -25.30 -8.11
CA LYS A 360 -13.85 -25.25 -9.30
C LYS A 360 -13.33 -24.30 -10.37
N ALA A 361 -12.87 -23.11 -9.99
CA ALA A 361 -12.40 -22.09 -10.93
C ALA A 361 -11.04 -22.43 -11.56
N THR A 362 -10.20 -23.19 -10.86
CA THR A 362 -8.84 -23.54 -11.30
C THR A 362 -8.77 -24.88 -12.03
N GLY A 363 -9.87 -25.66 -12.03
CA GLY A 363 -9.87 -27.04 -12.54
C GLY A 363 -9.09 -27.99 -11.62
N GLY A 364 -9.03 -27.67 -10.33
CA GLY A 364 -8.37 -28.49 -9.33
C GLY A 364 -9.14 -29.76 -8.96
N LEU A 365 -8.64 -30.46 -7.95
CA LEU A 365 -9.25 -31.67 -7.40
C LEU A 365 -9.68 -31.45 -5.96
N ALA A 366 -10.75 -32.10 -5.54
CA ALA A 366 -11.17 -32.15 -4.14
C ALA A 366 -11.56 -33.59 -3.78
N TRP A 367 -10.99 -34.09 -2.69
CA TRP A 367 -11.23 -35.41 -2.13
C TRP A 367 -11.74 -35.27 -0.69
N ALA A 368 -12.79 -36.01 -0.34
CA ALA A 368 -13.17 -36.15 1.06
C ALA A 368 -12.15 -37.05 1.78
N ALA A 369 -11.95 -36.84 3.08
CA ALA A 369 -11.04 -37.67 3.88
C ALA A 369 -11.43 -39.17 3.85
N GLY A 370 -12.73 -39.49 3.72
CA GLY A 370 -13.20 -40.88 3.60
C GLY A 370 -12.90 -41.54 2.25
N ASP A 371 -12.67 -40.75 1.20
CA ASP A 371 -12.39 -41.26 -0.15
C ASP A 371 -10.89 -41.43 -0.44
N ALA A 372 -10.05 -40.82 0.40
CA ALA A 372 -8.62 -40.74 0.19
C ALA A 372 -7.88 -41.38 1.37
N HIS A 373 -6.90 -42.23 1.07
CA HIS A 373 -6.11 -42.89 2.10
C HIS A 373 -4.70 -42.29 2.16
N PHE A 374 -4.28 -41.89 3.37
CA PHE A 374 -2.87 -41.57 3.62
C PHE A 374 -2.05 -42.86 3.63
N VAL A 375 -0.93 -42.89 2.90
CA VAL A 375 0.00 -44.02 2.87
C VAL A 375 1.16 -43.70 3.81
N PRO A 376 1.30 -44.40 4.95
CA PRO A 376 2.45 -44.21 5.84
C PRO A 376 3.76 -44.45 5.09
N GLY A 377 4.78 -43.64 5.39
CA GLY A 377 6.04 -43.67 4.66
C GLY A 377 7.14 -42.91 5.40
N PRO A 378 8.09 -42.29 4.67
CA PRO A 378 9.09 -41.45 5.31
C PRO A 378 8.42 -40.28 6.04
N PRO A 379 9.15 -39.57 6.91
CA PRO A 379 8.57 -38.46 7.63
C PRO A 379 7.98 -37.40 6.68
N ILE A 380 6.90 -36.71 7.10
CA ILE A 380 6.07 -35.90 6.21
C ILE A 380 6.78 -34.70 5.54
N TRP A 381 7.91 -34.26 6.11
CA TRP A 381 8.76 -33.23 5.50
C TRP A 381 9.60 -33.74 4.33
N VAL A 382 9.75 -35.06 4.21
CA VAL A 382 10.41 -35.74 3.09
C VAL A 382 9.39 -36.04 1.99
N ALA A 383 8.29 -36.71 2.35
CA ALA A 383 7.21 -36.99 1.42
C ALA A 383 5.90 -37.30 2.16
N ILE A 384 4.80 -36.81 1.59
CA ILE A 384 3.42 -37.18 1.91
C ILE A 384 2.85 -37.88 0.69
N ARG A 385 2.25 -39.06 0.88
CA ARG A 385 1.59 -39.80 -0.19
C ARG A 385 0.15 -40.08 0.18
N ILE A 386 -0.78 -39.56 -0.61
CA ILE A 386 -2.23 -39.75 -0.44
C ILE A 386 -2.77 -40.36 -1.73
N LYS A 387 -3.57 -41.42 -1.66
CA LYS A 387 -4.19 -42.02 -2.85
C LYS A 387 -5.71 -42.00 -2.79
N ARG A 388 -6.32 -41.96 -3.98
CA ARG A 388 -7.76 -42.19 -4.22
C ARG A 388 -7.90 -43.01 -5.50
N GLY A 389 -8.19 -44.30 -5.36
CA GLY A 389 -8.12 -45.25 -6.49
C GLY A 389 -6.73 -45.23 -7.14
N GLU A 390 -6.68 -45.02 -8.45
CA GLU A 390 -5.44 -44.93 -9.23
C GLU A 390 -4.72 -43.57 -9.09
N GLN A 391 -5.38 -42.54 -8.57
CA GLN A 391 -4.77 -41.22 -8.42
C GLN A 391 -3.88 -41.17 -7.18
N VAL A 392 -2.69 -40.59 -7.34
CA VAL A 392 -1.72 -40.40 -6.26
C VAL A 392 -1.34 -38.93 -6.18
N LEU A 393 -1.55 -38.34 -5.00
CA LEU A 393 -1.00 -37.05 -4.63
C LEU A 393 0.31 -37.27 -3.87
N LEU A 394 1.36 -36.58 -4.30
CA LEU A 394 2.66 -36.56 -3.66
C LEU A 394 2.97 -35.13 -3.23
N GLY A 395 3.17 -34.89 -1.94
CA GLY A 395 3.52 -33.57 -1.42
C GLY A 395 4.65 -33.64 -0.41
N ARG A 396 4.98 -32.49 0.18
CA ARG A 396 5.90 -32.39 1.32
C ARG A 396 5.46 -31.25 2.24
N ALA A 397 5.59 -31.45 3.54
CA ALA A 397 5.33 -30.38 4.50
C ALA A 397 6.56 -29.51 4.70
N GLU A 398 6.38 -28.21 4.47
CA GLU A 398 7.35 -27.21 4.88
C GLU A 398 7.32 -27.02 6.39
N TRP A 399 8.35 -26.36 6.92
CA TRP A 399 8.53 -26.22 8.37
C TRP A 399 7.31 -25.60 9.08
N HIS A 400 6.68 -24.59 8.47
CA HIS A 400 5.52 -23.89 9.03
C HIS A 400 4.26 -24.77 9.09
N ASP A 401 4.05 -25.64 8.10
CA ASP A 401 2.86 -26.48 7.98
C ASP A 401 3.01 -27.88 8.58
N ARG A 402 4.23 -28.25 9.00
CA ARG A 402 4.57 -29.61 9.44
C ARG A 402 3.68 -30.08 10.59
N ALA A 403 3.57 -29.30 11.67
CA ALA A 403 2.81 -29.71 12.84
C ALA A 403 1.31 -29.88 12.53
N ALA A 404 0.75 -28.98 11.72
CA ALA A 404 -0.64 -29.05 11.28
C ALA A 404 -0.86 -30.27 10.37
N ALA A 405 0.01 -30.51 9.38
CA ALA A 405 -0.08 -31.65 8.49
C ALA A 405 0.03 -32.99 9.23
N GLU A 406 0.97 -33.11 10.18
CA GLU A 406 1.12 -34.31 11.04
C GLU A 406 -0.18 -34.57 11.82
N ARG A 407 -0.73 -33.54 12.49
CA ARG A 407 -1.96 -33.65 13.28
C ARG A 407 -3.16 -34.06 12.43
N ILE A 408 -3.32 -33.44 11.25
CA ILE A 408 -4.43 -33.73 10.35
C ILE A 408 -4.35 -35.15 9.80
N LEU A 409 -3.17 -35.58 9.32
CA LEU A 409 -2.99 -36.92 8.75
C LEU A 409 -3.15 -38.03 9.80
N GLN A 410 -2.75 -37.79 11.05
CA GLN A 410 -3.03 -38.71 12.15
C GLN A 410 -4.54 -38.87 12.41
N GLY A 411 -5.31 -37.80 12.23
CA GLY A 411 -6.77 -37.83 12.33
C GLY A 411 -7.47 -38.62 11.21
N TRP A 412 -6.81 -38.85 10.07
CA TRP A 412 -7.36 -39.60 8.94
C TRP A 412 -7.25 -41.12 9.09
N HIS A 413 -6.65 -41.62 10.18
CA HIS A 413 -6.56 -43.06 10.41
C HIS A 413 -7.97 -43.67 10.55
N PRO A 414 -8.24 -44.82 9.91
CA PRO A 414 -9.52 -45.50 10.06
C PRO A 414 -9.75 -45.82 11.54
N ARG A 415 -10.93 -45.48 12.07
CA ARG A 415 -11.38 -46.09 13.33
C ARG A 415 -11.30 -47.62 13.15
N PRO A 416 -10.63 -48.36 14.04
CA PRO A 416 -10.66 -49.81 13.96
C PRO A 416 -12.12 -50.26 13.99
N ALA A 417 -12.52 -51.08 13.01
CA ALA A 417 -13.84 -51.66 12.98
C ALA A 417 -14.05 -52.39 14.31
N LEU A 418 -15.10 -52.01 15.04
CA LEU A 418 -15.52 -52.76 16.22
C LEU A 418 -15.72 -54.22 15.79
N PRO A 419 -15.17 -55.20 16.53
CA PRO A 419 -15.43 -56.59 16.23
C PRO A 419 -16.96 -56.83 16.24
N PRO A 420 -17.46 -57.70 15.35
CA PRO A 420 -18.89 -58.01 15.32
C PRO A 420 -19.33 -58.49 16.72
N PRO A 421 -20.55 -58.14 17.16
CA PRO A 421 -21.08 -58.68 18.41
C PRO A 421 -21.13 -60.20 18.32
N GLU A 422 -20.58 -60.87 19.33
CA GLU A 422 -20.61 -62.33 19.49
C GLU A 422 -22.04 -62.87 19.67
#